data_AF-A0A0G4FME4-F1
#
_entry.id   AF-A0A0G4FME4-F1
#
_cell.length_a   1.000
_cell.length_b   1.000
_cell.length_c   1.000
_cell.angle_alpha   90.00
_cell.angle_beta   90.00
_cell.angle_gamma   90.00
#
_symmetry.space_group_name_H-M   'P 1'
#
loop_
_entity.id
_entity.type
_entity.pdbx_description
1 polymer ?
#
loop_
_entity_poly.entity_id
_entity_poly.type
_entity_poly.pdbx_seq_one_letter_code
_entity_poly.pdbx_strand_id
1 'polypeptide(L)'
;MLKALGGAKGETGGVSKGAVSDKLLPWVEKYRPKKVTDVAHQTEVVNALRKTIETGNMPHLLFYGPPGSGKTSCILAAAKELFGPIYRQRVLELNASDERGIQVVREKIRRFAQGLVRGKPAEAADYPCPPFKIIILDEADNMTSEAQAALRRTMETYCRVTRFCIICNYISRIIEPLASRCAKFRFQTVGDEAHKQRLLSIQKSEGLTMDEDAVEALMKIADGDLRRSVTLLQSASTLYGSHVSKAAVVEVAGHVPDQTVSRLIEACRSETFDEMKEEITEIQAMGYQCSQMLEQLMMAMLRFPNLQNIPKAVLLCVTFPTIDQRLTEGADETLQLLSLCMGIREVFAKSKMLRQ
;
A
#
# COMPACT_ATOMS: atom_id res chain seq x y z
N MET A 1 -33.86 -39.57 -23.77
CA MET A 1 -32.98 -40.54 -24.45
C MET A 1 -31.59 -40.45 -23.83
N LEU A 2 -31.32 -41.34 -22.89
CA LEU A 2 -29.98 -41.68 -22.40
C LEU A 2 -29.22 -42.51 -23.44
N LYS A 3 -27.88 -42.37 -23.44
CA LYS A 3 -26.78 -43.14 -24.08
C LYS A 3 -25.97 -42.21 -25.02
N ALA A 4 -24.64 -42.11 -24.93
CA ALA A 4 -23.69 -43.15 -24.59
C ALA A 4 -22.47 -42.63 -23.80
N LEU A 5 -22.16 -43.36 -22.73
CA LEU A 5 -20.85 -43.44 -22.08
C LEU A 5 -19.91 -44.27 -22.97
N GLY A 6 -18.70 -43.77 -23.21
CA GLY A 6 -17.58 -44.52 -23.78
C GLY A 6 -16.30 -44.05 -23.12
N GLY A 7 -15.78 -44.85 -22.19
CA GLY A 7 -14.65 -44.51 -21.34
C GLY A 7 -13.32 -44.44 -22.08
N ALA A 8 -12.51 -43.45 -21.71
CA ALA A 8 -11.08 -43.41 -21.98
C ALA A 8 -10.33 -43.36 -20.64
N LYS A 9 -9.41 -44.31 -20.49
CA LYS A 9 -8.59 -44.59 -19.30
C LYS A 9 -7.83 -43.35 -18.84
N GLY A 10 -7.86 -43.11 -17.54
CA GLY A 10 -7.06 -42.09 -16.88
C GLY A 10 -5.58 -42.45 -16.88
N GLU A 11 -4.78 -41.67 -17.60
CA GLU A 11 -3.35 -41.56 -17.36
C GLU A 11 -3.15 -40.56 -16.22
N THR A 12 -2.65 -41.05 -15.09
CA THR A 12 -2.20 -40.26 -13.95
C THR A 12 -0.91 -39.53 -14.31
N GLY A 13 -1.04 -38.39 -15.00
CA GLY A 13 0.02 -37.42 -15.21
C GLY A 13 0.21 -36.58 -13.95
N GLY A 14 1.31 -36.81 -13.23
CA GLY A 14 1.70 -36.02 -12.07
C GLY A 14 1.83 -34.54 -12.43
N VAL A 15 1.12 -33.68 -11.70
CA VAL A 15 1.22 -32.22 -11.85
C VAL A 15 2.59 -31.77 -11.35
N SER A 16 3.54 -31.61 -12.26
CA SER A 16 4.78 -30.90 -12.03
C SER A 16 4.46 -29.43 -11.75
N LYS A 17 4.56 -29.01 -10.48
CA LYS A 17 4.61 -27.58 -10.09
C LYS A 17 5.92 -26.96 -10.61
N GLY A 18 5.95 -26.60 -11.88
CA GLY A 18 7.08 -25.96 -12.54
C GLY A 18 6.65 -24.73 -13.32
N ALA A 19 7.11 -23.56 -12.85
CA ALA A 19 7.07 -22.25 -13.52
C ALA A 19 5.70 -21.76 -14.04
N VAL A 20 5.00 -20.97 -13.21
CA VAL A 20 4.03 -19.99 -13.73
C VAL A 20 4.77 -19.11 -14.73
N SER A 21 4.31 -19.05 -15.98
CA SER A 21 4.96 -18.23 -17.01
C SER A 21 5.02 -16.77 -16.54
N ASP A 22 6.20 -16.15 -16.65
CA ASP A 22 6.48 -14.74 -16.24
C ASP A 22 5.48 -13.71 -16.82
N LYS A 23 4.70 -14.11 -17.84
CA LYS A 23 3.64 -13.32 -18.48
C LYS A 23 2.37 -13.14 -17.66
N LEU A 24 2.12 -13.96 -16.62
CA LEU A 24 0.89 -13.90 -15.81
C LEU A 24 1.10 -13.30 -14.41
N LEU A 25 2.35 -12.94 -14.06
CA LEU A 25 2.62 -12.32 -12.76
C LEU A 25 2.17 -10.86 -12.75
N PRO A 26 1.44 -10.42 -11.70
CA PRO A 26 1.16 -9.01 -11.49
C PRO A 26 2.45 -8.18 -11.50
N TRP A 27 2.42 -7.00 -12.09
CA TRP A 27 3.58 -6.13 -12.23
C TRP A 27 4.18 -5.74 -10.88
N VAL A 28 3.35 -5.65 -9.85
CA VAL A 28 3.78 -5.43 -8.46
C VAL A 28 4.81 -6.48 -8.02
N GLU A 29 4.62 -7.76 -8.37
CA GLU A 29 5.55 -8.84 -8.04
C GLU A 29 6.69 -8.97 -9.04
N LYS A 30 6.39 -8.83 -10.33
CA LYS A 30 7.39 -8.90 -11.42
C LYS A 30 8.49 -7.85 -11.23
N TYR A 31 8.10 -6.63 -10.88
CA TYR A 31 8.98 -5.51 -10.61
C TYR A 31 9.26 -5.32 -9.11
N ARG A 32 9.08 -6.34 -8.26
CA ARG A 32 9.51 -6.26 -6.86
C ARG A 32 11.04 -6.12 -6.79
N PRO A 33 11.59 -5.15 -6.05
CA PRO A 33 13.05 -4.99 -5.87
C PRO A 33 13.72 -6.30 -5.44
N LYS A 34 14.78 -6.69 -6.15
CA LYS A 34 15.56 -7.91 -5.85
C LYS A 34 16.77 -7.62 -4.99
N LYS A 35 17.34 -6.41 -5.12
CA LYS A 35 18.46 -5.92 -4.34
C LYS A 35 18.05 -4.80 -3.39
N VAL A 36 18.77 -4.64 -2.29
CA VAL A 36 18.54 -3.54 -1.33
C VAL A 36 18.82 -2.19 -2.00
N THR A 37 19.72 -2.17 -2.98
CA THR A 37 20.05 -0.99 -3.81
C THR A 37 18.89 -0.50 -4.68
N ASP A 38 17.96 -1.39 -5.01
CA ASP A 38 16.87 -1.10 -5.94
C ASP A 38 15.66 -0.50 -5.22
N VAL A 39 15.72 -0.41 -3.88
CA VAL A 39 14.67 0.21 -3.07
C VAL A 39 14.80 1.73 -3.15
N ALA A 40 13.80 2.35 -3.78
CA ALA A 40 13.73 3.79 -3.97
C ALA A 40 13.62 4.57 -2.64
N HIS A 41 14.37 5.67 -2.53
CA HIS A 41 14.15 6.76 -1.56
C HIS A 41 14.18 6.38 -0.06
N GLN A 42 14.86 5.30 0.32
CA GLN A 42 15.08 4.92 1.74
C GLN A 42 16.58 4.85 2.06
N THR A 43 17.33 5.93 1.82
CA THR A 43 18.80 5.93 1.89
C THR A 43 19.34 5.52 3.26
N GLU A 44 18.75 6.00 4.36
CA GLU A 44 19.17 5.64 5.72
C GLU A 44 18.99 4.14 6.01
N VAL A 45 17.81 3.60 5.67
CA VAL A 45 17.48 2.19 5.89
C VAL A 45 18.36 1.29 5.02
N VAL A 46 18.51 1.64 3.74
CA VAL A 46 19.36 0.91 2.80
C VAL A 46 20.81 0.91 3.26
N ASN A 47 21.35 2.05 3.72
CA ASN A 47 22.72 2.14 4.21
C ASN A 47 22.93 1.33 5.50
N ALA A 48 21.96 1.38 6.42
CA ALA A 48 22.00 0.57 7.64
C ALA A 48 21.99 -0.92 7.32
N LEU A 49 21.09 -1.37 6.42
CA LEU A 49 21.01 -2.77 6.00
C LEU A 49 22.27 -3.22 5.26
N ARG A 50 22.86 -2.39 4.37
CA ARG A 50 24.14 -2.72 3.72
C ARG A 50 25.25 -2.96 4.74
N LYS A 51 25.40 -2.06 5.71
CA LYS A 51 26.38 -2.25 6.80
C LYS A 51 26.11 -3.52 7.60
N THR A 52 24.84 -3.85 7.84
CA THR A 52 24.45 -5.10 8.49
C THR A 52 24.80 -6.33 7.66
N ILE A 53 24.67 -6.26 6.34
CA ILE A 53 25.04 -7.33 5.41
C ILE A 53 26.56 -7.56 5.42
N GLU A 54 27.35 -6.47 5.42
CA GLU A 54 28.82 -6.52 5.46
C GLU A 54 29.35 -7.03 6.80
N THR A 55 28.82 -6.50 7.92
CA THR A 55 29.27 -6.85 9.27
C THR A 55 28.72 -8.20 9.76
N GLY A 56 27.65 -8.69 9.14
CA GLY A 56 26.96 -9.90 9.58
C GLY A 56 26.35 -9.79 10.98
N ASN A 57 26.19 -8.57 11.51
CA ASN A 57 25.58 -8.32 12.82
C ASN A 57 24.26 -7.57 12.66
N MET A 58 23.16 -8.32 12.62
CA MET A 58 21.81 -7.76 12.49
C MET A 58 21.12 -7.73 13.87
N PRO A 59 20.67 -6.56 14.37
CA PRO A 59 19.77 -6.50 15.52
C PRO A 59 18.36 -7.02 15.14
N HIS A 60 17.44 -7.11 16.10
CA HIS A 60 16.03 -7.21 15.73
C HIS A 60 15.61 -5.92 15.04
N LEU A 61 14.79 -6.00 13.99
CA LEU A 61 14.39 -4.87 13.15
C LEU A 61 12.89 -4.62 13.31
N LEU A 62 12.49 -3.35 13.36
CA LEU A 62 11.10 -2.93 13.31
C LEU A 62 10.93 -1.92 12.17
N PHE A 63 10.22 -2.32 11.12
CA PHE A 63 9.93 -1.50 9.95
C PHE A 63 8.51 -0.98 10.05
N TYR A 64 8.35 0.34 10.04
CA TYR A 64 7.04 0.98 10.13
C TYR A 64 6.90 2.15 9.18
N GLY A 65 5.70 2.40 8.68
CA GLY A 65 5.43 3.48 7.71
C GLY A 65 4.19 3.20 6.87
N PRO A 66 3.83 4.10 5.94
CA PRO A 66 2.64 3.96 5.11
C PRO A 66 2.71 2.72 4.20
N PRO A 67 1.56 2.23 3.69
CA PRO A 67 1.53 1.18 2.67
C PRO A 67 2.30 1.60 1.42
N GLY A 68 2.72 0.64 0.59
CA GLY A 68 3.42 0.94 -0.67
C GLY A 68 4.86 1.46 -0.54
N SER A 69 5.34 1.78 0.65
CA SER A 69 6.69 2.34 0.89
C SER A 69 7.87 1.36 0.74
N GLY A 70 7.59 0.08 0.45
CA GLY A 70 8.62 -0.93 0.18
C GLY A 70 9.20 -1.66 1.39
N LYS A 71 8.53 -1.60 2.57
CA LYS A 71 8.96 -2.29 3.81
C LYS A 71 9.28 -3.78 3.61
N THR A 72 8.30 -4.55 3.14
CA THR A 72 8.42 -5.99 2.89
C THR A 72 9.46 -6.26 1.79
N SER A 73 9.44 -5.49 0.70
CA SER A 73 10.41 -5.63 -0.39
C SER A 73 11.85 -5.43 0.08
N CYS A 74 12.08 -4.49 1.00
CA CYS A 74 13.41 -4.15 1.50
C CYS A 74 14.02 -5.29 2.32
N ILE A 75 13.28 -5.86 3.29
CA ILE A 75 13.79 -6.99 4.08
C ILE A 75 13.95 -8.26 3.23
N LEU A 76 13.04 -8.52 2.30
CA LEU A 76 13.13 -9.68 1.43
C LEU A 76 14.35 -9.59 0.51
N ALA A 77 14.63 -8.39 -0.03
CA ALA A 77 15.83 -8.15 -0.82
C ALA A 77 17.10 -8.34 0.03
N ALA A 78 17.14 -7.79 1.25
CA ALA A 78 18.28 -7.95 2.16
C ALA A 78 18.50 -9.42 2.55
N ALA A 79 17.42 -10.16 2.81
CA ALA A 79 17.49 -11.57 3.16
C ALA A 79 17.94 -12.46 1.99
N LYS A 80 17.57 -12.10 0.75
CA LYS A 80 18.08 -12.74 -0.48
C LYS A 80 19.57 -12.44 -0.70
N GLU A 81 20.01 -11.20 -0.43
CA GLU A 81 21.43 -10.83 -0.50
C GLU A 81 22.28 -11.47 0.60
N LEU A 82 21.71 -11.77 1.77
CA LEU A 82 22.41 -12.49 2.85
C LEU A 82 22.51 -13.99 2.58
N PHE A 83 21.40 -14.64 2.24
CA PHE A 83 21.34 -16.10 2.24
C PHE A 83 21.37 -16.74 0.85
N GLY A 84 21.15 -15.95 -0.21
CA GLY A 84 21.13 -16.42 -1.59
C GLY A 84 20.28 -17.69 -1.76
N PRO A 85 20.86 -18.82 -2.22
CA PRO A 85 20.12 -20.05 -2.46
C PRO A 85 19.55 -20.70 -1.17
N ILE A 86 20.11 -20.38 0.00
CA ILE A 86 19.70 -20.94 1.30
C ILE A 86 18.55 -20.14 1.94
N TYR A 87 18.05 -19.12 1.25
CA TYR A 87 16.95 -18.27 1.69
C TYR A 87 15.81 -19.06 2.34
N ARG A 88 15.32 -20.12 1.68
CA ARG A 88 14.17 -20.92 2.16
C ARG A 88 14.43 -21.68 3.47
N GLN A 89 15.69 -21.95 3.82
CA GLN A 89 16.04 -22.68 5.03
C GLN A 89 16.30 -21.74 6.22
N ARG A 90 16.72 -20.49 5.94
CA ARG A 90 17.14 -19.50 6.95
C ARG A 90 16.15 -18.37 7.17
N VAL A 91 15.18 -18.20 6.28
CA VAL A 91 14.15 -17.17 6.37
C VAL A 91 12.79 -17.83 6.54
N LEU A 92 12.07 -17.43 7.58
CA LEU A 92 10.66 -17.74 7.77
C LEU A 92 9.86 -16.46 7.60
N GLU A 93 9.07 -16.39 6.54
CA GLU A 93 8.10 -15.32 6.30
C GLU A 93 6.73 -15.78 6.81
N LEU A 94 6.11 -14.98 7.66
CA LEU A 94 4.75 -15.17 8.14
C LEU A 94 3.98 -13.87 7.93
N ASN A 95 2.88 -13.96 7.20
CA ASN A 95 1.89 -12.90 7.18
C ASN A 95 0.97 -13.09 8.41
N ALA A 96 1.01 -12.14 9.33
CA ALA A 96 0.31 -12.27 10.60
C ALA A 96 -1.22 -12.20 10.46
N SER A 97 -1.74 -11.65 9.35
CA SER A 97 -3.17 -11.57 9.07
C SER A 97 -3.80 -12.90 8.62
N ASP A 98 -3.04 -13.74 7.90
CA ASP A 98 -3.54 -15.00 7.33
C ASP A 98 -3.54 -16.16 8.34
N GLU A 99 -2.49 -16.28 9.15
CA GLU A 99 -2.34 -17.35 10.15
C GLU A 99 -2.95 -16.93 11.51
N ARG A 100 -4.28 -16.71 11.56
CA ARG A 100 -5.03 -16.19 12.73
C ARG A 100 -5.00 -17.03 14.01
N GLY A 101 -4.34 -18.19 14.02
CA GLY A 101 -4.18 -19.01 15.21
C GLY A 101 -3.01 -18.52 16.06
N ILE A 102 -3.28 -17.81 17.16
CA ILE A 102 -2.27 -17.39 18.17
C ILE A 102 -1.34 -18.55 18.53
N GLN A 103 -1.88 -19.77 18.65
CA GLN A 103 -1.11 -20.98 18.94
C GLN A 103 -0.28 -21.48 17.74
N VAL A 104 -0.81 -21.43 16.51
CA VAL A 104 -0.12 -21.92 15.31
C VAL A 104 1.10 -21.07 15.00
N VAL A 105 0.95 -19.75 15.02
CA VAL A 105 2.04 -18.80 14.80
C VAL A 105 3.11 -18.96 15.87
N ARG A 106 2.71 -19.08 17.14
CA ARG A 106 3.63 -19.28 18.27
C ARG A 106 4.44 -20.56 18.13
N GLU A 107 3.79 -21.69 17.85
CA GLU A 107 4.48 -22.98 17.72
C GLU A 107 5.38 -23.02 16.49
N LYS A 108 4.95 -22.45 15.36
CA LYS A 108 5.74 -22.40 14.11
C LYS A 108 7.00 -21.55 14.28
N ILE A 109 6.86 -20.37 14.88
CA ILE A 109 8.00 -19.48 15.22
C ILE A 109 8.93 -20.17 16.20
N ARG A 110 8.41 -20.79 17.26
CA ARG A 110 9.22 -21.51 18.24
C ARG A 110 10.00 -22.65 17.61
N ARG A 111 9.35 -23.52 16.82
CA ARG A 111 10.00 -24.65 16.14
C ARG A 111 11.10 -24.19 15.19
N PHE A 112 10.85 -23.11 14.44
CA PHE A 112 11.85 -22.57 13.52
C PHE A 112 13.06 -21.96 14.26
N ALA A 113 12.79 -21.21 15.33
CA ALA A 113 13.82 -20.61 16.19
C ALA A 113 14.67 -21.65 16.93
N GLN A 114 14.09 -22.81 17.29
CA GLN A 114 14.79 -23.94 17.90
C GLN A 114 15.63 -24.75 16.92
N GLY A 115 15.27 -24.76 15.63
CA GLY A 115 16.04 -25.53 14.65
C GLY A 115 17.50 -25.09 14.61
N LEU A 116 18.42 -26.05 14.48
CA LEU A 116 19.85 -25.73 14.37
C LEU A 116 20.15 -24.94 13.08
N VAL A 117 21.11 -24.03 13.17
CA VAL A 117 21.67 -23.36 11.99
C VAL A 117 22.75 -24.28 11.41
N ARG A 118 22.51 -24.88 10.25
CA ARG A 118 23.54 -25.66 9.53
C ARG A 118 24.63 -24.72 9.02
N GLY A 119 25.89 -25.18 9.05
CA GLY A 119 27.06 -24.45 8.55
C GLY A 119 26.94 -24.08 7.06
N LYS A 120 27.85 -23.24 6.56
CA LYS A 120 27.83 -22.70 5.19
C LYS A 120 27.91 -23.86 4.16
N PRO A 121 26.84 -24.14 3.40
CA PRO A 121 26.88 -25.07 2.26
C PRO A 121 27.78 -24.53 1.15
N ALA A 122 28.38 -25.43 0.37
CA ALA A 122 29.24 -25.08 -0.77
C ALA A 122 28.50 -24.21 -1.82
N GLU A 123 27.18 -24.38 -1.96
CA GLU A 123 26.32 -23.66 -2.91
C GLU A 123 26.17 -22.16 -2.63
N ALA A 124 26.50 -21.68 -1.42
CA ALA A 124 26.41 -20.27 -1.06
C ALA A 124 27.79 -19.65 -0.74
N ALA A 125 28.86 -20.16 -1.37
CA ALA A 125 30.22 -19.68 -1.18
C ALA A 125 30.34 -18.15 -1.35
N ASP A 126 29.61 -17.57 -2.32
CA ASP A 126 29.67 -16.14 -2.65
C ASP A 126 28.84 -15.24 -1.73
N TYR A 127 28.03 -15.80 -0.84
CA TYR A 127 27.13 -15.04 0.03
C TYR A 127 27.67 -14.92 1.46
N PRO A 128 27.52 -13.73 2.10
CA PRO A 128 27.77 -13.59 3.52
C PRO A 128 26.66 -14.33 4.26
N CYS A 129 26.95 -15.55 4.72
CA CYS A 129 25.99 -16.38 5.46
C CYS A 129 26.27 -16.32 6.97
N PRO A 130 25.84 -15.26 7.70
CA PRO A 130 25.96 -15.18 9.16
C PRO A 130 25.40 -16.40 9.89
N PRO A 131 25.86 -16.71 11.10
CA PRO A 131 25.37 -17.84 11.90
C PRO A 131 24.01 -17.55 12.59
N PHE A 132 23.07 -16.91 11.89
CA PHE A 132 21.71 -16.68 12.39
C PHE A 132 20.64 -16.95 11.32
N LYS A 133 19.38 -17.04 11.76
CA LYS A 133 18.15 -17.13 10.96
C LYS A 133 17.37 -15.82 11.05
N ILE A 134 16.50 -15.58 10.08
CA ILE A 134 15.60 -14.41 10.08
C ILE A 134 14.16 -14.91 10.11
N ILE A 135 13.36 -14.34 11.01
CA ILE A 135 11.90 -14.47 11.01
C ILE A 135 11.32 -13.11 10.63
N ILE A 136 10.55 -13.07 9.55
CA ILE A 136 9.87 -11.88 9.05
C ILE A 136 8.40 -12.04 9.44
N LEU A 137 7.91 -11.11 10.25
CA LEU A 137 6.50 -11.00 10.63
C LEU A 137 5.92 -9.80 9.90
N ASP A 138 5.20 -10.05 8.81
CA ASP A 138 4.49 -9.01 8.07
C ASP A 138 3.12 -8.72 8.69
N GLU A 139 2.66 -7.48 8.57
CA GLU A 139 1.40 -6.99 9.13
C GLU A 139 1.23 -7.29 10.63
N ALA A 140 2.30 -7.12 11.41
CA ALA A 140 2.32 -7.43 12.83
C ALA A 140 1.36 -6.55 13.67
N ASP A 141 0.89 -5.44 13.11
CA ASP A 141 -0.16 -4.58 13.68
C ASP A 141 -1.55 -5.22 13.69
N ASN A 142 -1.75 -6.31 12.94
CA ASN A 142 -2.97 -7.13 12.99
C ASN A 142 -2.89 -8.26 14.04
N MET A 143 -1.76 -8.40 14.75
CA MET A 143 -1.62 -9.39 15.83
C MET A 143 -2.26 -8.90 17.13
N THR A 144 -2.91 -9.83 17.85
CA THR A 144 -3.39 -9.55 19.21
C THR A 144 -2.24 -9.26 20.17
N SER A 145 -2.49 -8.40 21.17
CA SER A 145 -1.49 -8.03 22.18
C SER A 145 -0.95 -9.25 22.95
N GLU A 146 -1.77 -10.27 23.15
CA GLU A 146 -1.38 -11.54 23.77
C GLU A 146 -0.36 -12.31 22.93
N ALA A 147 -0.57 -12.38 21.61
CA ALA A 147 0.35 -13.04 20.69
C ALA A 147 1.70 -12.31 20.67
N GLN A 148 1.68 -10.97 20.62
CA GLN A 148 2.87 -10.14 20.71
C GLN A 148 3.63 -10.36 22.05
N ALA A 149 2.92 -10.42 23.17
CA ALA A 149 3.51 -10.70 24.48
C ALA A 149 4.18 -12.09 24.54
N ALA A 150 3.60 -13.10 23.87
CA ALA A 150 4.18 -14.43 23.77
C ALA A 150 5.47 -14.46 22.93
N LEU A 151 5.57 -13.62 21.89
CA LEU A 151 6.77 -13.49 21.06
C LEU A 151 7.96 -12.93 21.83
N ARG A 152 7.73 -12.02 22.79
CA ARG A 152 8.78 -11.40 23.60
C ARG A 152 9.76 -12.41 24.20
N ARG A 153 9.26 -13.45 24.87
CA ARG A 153 10.12 -14.49 25.49
C ARG A 153 10.92 -15.25 24.44
N THR A 154 10.33 -15.51 23.28
CA THR A 154 10.97 -16.22 22.17
C THR A 154 12.11 -15.38 21.58
N MET A 155 11.88 -14.08 21.39
CA MET A 155 12.90 -13.14 20.94
C MET A 155 14.08 -13.06 21.91
N GLU A 156 13.82 -12.99 23.21
CA GLU A 156 14.87 -12.94 24.24
C GLU A 156 15.66 -14.25 24.32
N THR A 157 14.99 -15.40 24.29
CA THR A 157 15.63 -16.72 24.46
C THR A 157 16.51 -17.10 23.28
N TYR A 158 16.07 -16.80 22.04
CA TYR A 158 16.73 -17.24 20.82
C TYR A 158 17.49 -16.12 20.10
N CYS A 159 17.74 -14.97 20.74
CA CYS A 159 18.37 -13.79 20.14
C CYS A 159 19.75 -14.08 19.53
N ARG A 160 20.48 -15.09 20.02
CA ARG A 160 21.80 -15.49 19.50
C ARG A 160 21.70 -16.10 18.10
N VAL A 161 20.72 -16.98 17.88
CA VAL A 161 20.59 -17.79 16.65
C VAL A 161 19.51 -17.26 15.71
N THR A 162 18.56 -16.46 16.18
CA THR A 162 17.42 -15.98 15.40
C THR A 162 17.28 -14.47 15.56
N ARG A 163 17.12 -13.78 14.43
CA ARG A 163 16.78 -12.36 14.34
C ARG A 163 15.36 -12.21 13.85
N PHE A 164 14.68 -11.18 14.33
CA PHE A 164 13.29 -10.91 14.00
C PHE A 164 13.24 -9.61 13.22
N CYS A 165 12.46 -9.59 12.15
CA CYS A 165 12.06 -8.38 11.44
C CYS A 165 10.54 -8.27 11.54
N ILE A 166 10.07 -7.24 12.24
CA ILE A 166 8.66 -6.96 12.45
C ILE A 166 8.30 -5.83 11.48
N ILE A 167 7.28 -6.03 10.66
CA ILE A 167 6.76 -5.03 9.74
C ILE A 167 5.36 -4.64 10.19
N CYS A 168 5.09 -3.35 10.29
CA CYS A 168 3.76 -2.82 10.59
C CYS A 168 3.50 -1.52 9.85
N ASN A 169 2.24 -1.10 9.74
CA ASN A 169 1.94 0.25 9.26
C ASN A 169 1.98 1.24 10.43
N TYR A 170 1.41 0.86 11.57
CA TYR A 170 1.30 1.69 12.76
C TYR A 170 2.15 1.16 13.92
N ILE A 171 3.15 1.93 14.34
CA ILE A 171 3.99 1.57 15.49
C ILE A 171 3.19 1.51 16.81
N SER A 172 2.12 2.31 16.94
CA SER A 172 1.26 2.35 18.12
C SER A 172 0.51 1.05 18.40
N ARG A 173 0.37 0.17 17.39
CA ARG A 173 -0.25 -1.15 17.54
C ARG A 173 0.72 -2.23 18.02
N ILE A 174 2.00 -1.92 18.13
CA ILE A 174 3.03 -2.82 18.65
C ILE A 174 3.27 -2.53 20.12
N ILE A 175 3.29 -3.57 20.95
CA ILE A 175 3.56 -3.43 22.38
C ILE A 175 4.99 -2.90 22.61
N GLU A 176 5.15 -1.95 23.54
CA GLU A 176 6.46 -1.35 23.85
C GLU A 176 7.56 -2.37 24.22
N PRO A 177 7.27 -3.50 24.90
CA PRO A 177 8.26 -4.53 25.14
C PRO A 177 8.90 -5.13 23.86
N LEU A 178 8.16 -5.20 22.74
CA LEU A 178 8.75 -5.63 21.47
C LEU A 178 9.49 -4.48 20.79
N ALA A 179 8.87 -3.30 20.75
CA ALA A 179 9.43 -2.13 20.07
C ALA A 179 10.78 -1.69 20.67
N SER A 180 10.93 -1.75 22.00
CA SER A 180 12.18 -1.42 22.71
C SER A 180 13.35 -2.36 22.43
N ARG A 181 13.09 -3.58 21.95
CA ARG A 181 14.12 -4.60 21.64
C ARG A 181 14.54 -4.60 20.18
N CYS A 182 13.92 -3.76 19.35
CA CYS A 182 14.16 -3.69 17.92
C CYS A 182 14.78 -2.33 17.54
N ALA A 183 15.69 -2.35 16.58
CA ALA A 183 16.10 -1.15 15.86
C ALA A 183 14.94 -0.67 14.99
N LYS A 184 14.46 0.54 15.27
CA LYS A 184 13.29 1.14 14.63
C LYS A 184 13.70 1.85 13.35
N PHE A 185 13.10 1.48 12.23
CA PHE A 185 13.30 2.12 10.94
C PHE A 185 11.98 2.65 10.41
N ARG A 186 11.91 3.97 10.25
CA ARG A 186 10.76 4.66 9.69
C ARG A 186 10.88 4.72 8.18
N PHE A 187 9.92 4.11 7.49
CA PHE A 187 9.76 4.25 6.05
C PHE A 187 8.90 5.49 5.77
N GLN A 188 9.41 6.35 4.90
CA GLN A 188 8.68 7.51 4.39
C GLN A 188 7.89 7.15 3.12
N THR A 189 6.94 7.99 2.74
CA THR A 189 6.33 7.91 1.41
C THR A 189 7.41 8.05 0.34
N VAL A 190 7.20 7.44 -0.82
CA VAL A 190 8.18 7.49 -1.90
C VAL A 190 8.13 8.88 -2.54
N GLY A 191 9.28 9.57 -2.58
CA GLY A 191 9.37 10.90 -3.19
C GLY A 191 9.01 10.88 -4.68
N ASP A 192 8.38 11.97 -5.14
CA ASP A 192 7.81 12.10 -6.49
C ASP A 192 8.81 11.76 -7.60
N GLU A 193 10.07 12.18 -7.45
CA GLU A 193 11.11 11.91 -8.45
C GLU A 193 11.39 10.40 -8.57
N ALA A 194 11.59 9.70 -7.45
CA ALA A 194 11.82 8.26 -7.50
C ALA A 194 10.58 7.47 -7.92
N HIS A 195 9.40 7.98 -7.58
CA HIS A 195 8.13 7.44 -8.06
C HIS A 195 8.06 7.52 -9.60
N LYS A 196 8.32 8.70 -10.16
CA LYS A 196 8.38 8.93 -11.62
C LYS A 196 9.42 8.03 -12.29
N GLN A 197 10.64 7.98 -11.77
CA GLN A 197 11.72 7.13 -12.31
C GLN A 197 11.30 5.65 -12.34
N ARG A 198 10.61 5.17 -11.30
CA ARG A 198 10.15 3.78 -11.26
C ARG A 198 9.07 3.51 -12.32
N LEU A 199 8.10 4.40 -12.47
CA LEU A 199 7.04 4.27 -13.50
C LEU A 199 7.64 4.29 -14.91
N LEU A 200 8.59 5.19 -15.18
CA LEU A 200 9.30 5.25 -16.47
C LEU A 200 10.11 3.97 -16.74
N SER A 201 10.70 3.36 -15.72
CA SER A 201 11.41 2.09 -15.88
C SER A 201 10.47 0.94 -16.30
N ILE A 202 9.28 0.89 -15.70
CA ILE A 202 8.24 -0.10 -16.02
C ILE A 202 7.72 0.15 -17.43
N GLN A 203 7.41 1.41 -17.77
CA GLN A 203 6.99 1.84 -19.09
C GLN A 203 7.95 1.35 -20.18
N LYS A 204 9.26 1.57 -20.01
CA LYS A 204 10.29 1.12 -20.98
C LYS A 204 10.34 -0.40 -21.12
N SER A 205 10.20 -1.12 -20.01
CA SER A 205 10.29 -2.58 -20.02
C SER A 205 9.07 -3.29 -20.60
N GLU A 206 7.89 -2.68 -20.50
CA GLU A 206 6.63 -3.20 -21.06
C GLU A 206 6.31 -2.60 -22.44
N GLY A 207 7.10 -1.63 -22.91
CA GLY A 207 6.90 -0.98 -24.22
C GLY A 207 5.64 -0.10 -24.28
N LEU A 208 5.31 0.57 -23.18
CA LEU A 208 4.11 1.41 -23.07
C LEU A 208 4.39 2.83 -23.55
N THR A 209 3.40 3.43 -24.19
CA THR A 209 3.35 4.86 -24.50
C THR A 209 2.42 5.54 -23.52
N MET A 210 2.97 6.43 -22.70
CA MET A 210 2.23 7.18 -21.67
C MET A 210 2.38 8.67 -21.92
N ASP A 211 1.27 9.39 -21.80
CA ASP A 211 1.29 10.86 -21.80
C ASP A 211 1.90 11.39 -20.49
N GLU A 212 2.59 12.53 -20.52
CA GLU A 212 3.15 13.13 -19.30
C GLU A 212 2.05 13.46 -18.27
N ASP A 213 0.90 13.93 -18.75
CA ASP A 213 -0.29 14.18 -17.92
C ASP A 213 -0.82 12.91 -17.24
N ALA A 214 -0.68 11.75 -17.89
CA ALA A 214 -1.09 10.46 -17.32
C ALA A 214 -0.15 10.02 -16.20
N VAL A 215 1.16 10.26 -16.35
CA VAL A 215 2.16 9.99 -15.29
C VAL A 215 1.90 10.89 -14.08
N GLU A 216 1.64 12.17 -14.29
CA GLU A 216 1.32 13.10 -13.20
C GLU A 216 0.00 12.73 -12.51
N ALA A 217 -1.03 12.36 -13.26
CA ALA A 217 -2.30 11.90 -12.71
C ALA A 217 -2.13 10.62 -11.86
N LEU A 218 -1.35 9.65 -12.34
CA LEU A 218 -1.05 8.43 -11.58
C LEU A 218 -0.36 8.74 -10.25
N MET A 219 0.65 9.63 -10.27
CA MET A 219 1.36 10.02 -9.06
C MET A 219 0.44 10.71 -8.06
N LYS A 220 -0.44 11.61 -8.53
CA LYS A 220 -1.44 12.30 -7.68
C LYS A 220 -2.43 11.33 -7.04
N ILE A 221 -2.96 10.38 -7.81
CA ILE A 221 -3.95 9.40 -7.33
C ILE A 221 -3.32 8.41 -6.33
N ALA A 222 -2.06 8.06 -6.53
CA ALA A 222 -1.40 7.06 -5.71
C ALA A 222 -0.86 7.58 -4.37
N ASP A 223 -0.74 8.90 -4.19
CA ASP A 223 -0.30 9.54 -2.94
C ASP A 223 0.97 8.90 -2.30
N GLY A 224 1.95 8.61 -3.15
CA GLY A 224 3.22 8.00 -2.73
C GLY A 224 3.19 6.47 -2.50
N ASP A 225 2.06 5.79 -2.76
CA ASP A 225 1.97 4.32 -2.77
C ASP A 225 2.35 3.75 -4.15
N LEU A 226 3.59 3.24 -4.25
CA LEU A 226 4.08 2.59 -5.47
C LEU A 226 3.26 1.37 -5.90
N ARG A 227 2.73 0.60 -4.94
CA ARG A 227 1.93 -0.59 -5.24
C ARG A 227 0.63 -0.18 -5.92
N ARG A 228 -0.03 0.88 -5.42
CA ARG A 228 -1.23 1.44 -6.02
C ARG A 228 -0.95 1.91 -7.45
N SER A 229 0.12 2.69 -7.67
CA SER A 229 0.48 3.18 -9.00
C SER A 229 0.75 2.07 -10.01
N VAL A 230 1.51 1.04 -9.62
CA VAL A 230 1.86 -0.07 -10.51
C VAL A 230 0.62 -0.91 -10.84
N THR A 231 -0.26 -1.12 -9.86
CA THR A 231 -1.54 -1.81 -10.08
C THR A 231 -2.43 -1.03 -11.05
N LEU A 232 -2.58 0.28 -10.83
CA LEU A 232 -3.38 1.14 -11.71
C LEU A 232 -2.81 1.18 -13.13
N LEU A 233 -1.49 1.27 -13.27
CA LEU A 233 -0.83 1.26 -14.56
C LEU A 233 -1.03 -0.07 -15.30
N GLN A 234 -0.93 -1.20 -14.59
CA GLN A 234 -1.18 -2.51 -15.16
C GLN A 234 -2.64 -2.65 -15.62
N SER A 235 -3.60 -2.23 -14.80
CA SER A 235 -5.02 -2.25 -15.14
C SER A 235 -5.33 -1.36 -16.34
N ALA A 236 -4.78 -0.14 -16.37
CA ALA A 236 -4.95 0.78 -17.49
C ALA A 236 -4.38 0.22 -18.80
N SER A 237 -3.18 -0.38 -18.75
CA SER A 237 -2.60 -1.03 -19.93
C SER A 237 -3.39 -2.25 -20.40
N THR A 238 -3.95 -3.02 -19.46
CA THR A 238 -4.76 -4.21 -19.81
C THR A 238 -6.08 -3.82 -20.49
N LEU A 239 -6.67 -2.69 -20.10
CA LEU A 239 -7.95 -2.21 -20.64
C LEU A 239 -7.80 -1.41 -21.94
N TYR A 240 -6.82 -0.50 -21.99
CA TYR A 240 -6.64 0.46 -23.10
C TYR A 240 -5.49 0.10 -24.05
N GLY A 241 -4.74 -0.97 -23.77
CA GLY A 241 -3.64 -1.45 -24.60
C GLY A 241 -2.31 -0.72 -24.34
N SER A 242 -1.59 -0.40 -25.42
CA SER A 242 -0.24 0.19 -25.35
C SER A 242 -0.22 1.69 -25.03
N HIS A 243 -1.33 2.40 -25.26
CA HIS A 243 -1.45 3.85 -25.06
C HIS A 243 -2.26 4.14 -23.78
N VAL A 244 -1.62 4.75 -22.78
CA VAL A 244 -2.25 5.13 -21.51
C VAL A 244 -2.41 6.64 -21.43
N SER A 245 -3.65 7.11 -21.53
CA SER A 245 -4.02 8.53 -21.42
C SER A 245 -4.45 8.92 -20.00
N LYS A 246 -4.52 10.22 -19.71
CA LYS A 246 -5.02 10.74 -18.41
C LYS A 246 -6.44 10.24 -18.11
N ALA A 247 -7.33 10.23 -19.10
CA ALA A 247 -8.72 9.80 -18.94
C ALA A 247 -8.80 8.32 -18.54
N ALA A 248 -8.02 7.47 -19.21
CA ALA A 248 -7.93 6.05 -18.88
C ALA A 248 -7.50 5.80 -17.44
N VAL A 249 -6.51 6.56 -16.96
CA VAL A 249 -6.03 6.46 -15.56
C VAL A 249 -7.13 6.84 -14.56
N VAL A 250 -7.82 7.96 -14.80
CA VAL A 250 -8.87 8.48 -13.90
C VAL A 250 -10.04 7.50 -13.81
N GLU A 251 -10.45 6.93 -14.94
CA GLU A 251 -11.55 5.96 -15.01
C GLU A 251 -11.19 4.64 -14.30
N VAL A 252 -9.99 4.10 -14.55
CA VAL A 252 -9.53 2.87 -13.88
C VAL A 252 -9.34 3.07 -12.38
N ALA A 253 -8.96 4.27 -11.96
CA ALA A 253 -8.86 4.62 -10.55
C ALA A 253 -10.23 4.81 -9.87
N GLY A 254 -11.33 4.88 -10.63
CA GLY A 254 -12.65 5.25 -10.10
C GLY A 254 -12.69 6.69 -9.57
N HIS A 255 -11.77 7.54 -10.01
CA HIS A 255 -11.64 8.90 -9.54
C HIS A 255 -12.63 9.78 -10.31
N VAL A 256 -13.34 10.67 -9.60
CA VAL A 256 -14.27 11.60 -10.26
C VAL A 256 -13.51 12.56 -11.19
N PRO A 257 -14.01 12.83 -12.41
CA PRO A 257 -13.39 13.78 -13.32
C PRO A 257 -13.38 15.21 -12.76
N ASP A 258 -12.29 15.94 -13.00
CA ASP A 258 -12.10 17.34 -12.56
C ASP A 258 -13.27 18.27 -13.01
N GLN A 259 -13.88 17.97 -14.16
CA GLN A 259 -15.02 18.70 -14.71
C GLN A 259 -16.26 18.56 -13.83
N THR A 260 -16.57 17.35 -13.37
CA THR A 260 -17.74 17.07 -12.52
C THR A 260 -17.60 17.75 -11.16
N VAL A 261 -16.40 17.72 -10.58
CA VAL A 261 -16.09 18.45 -9.33
C VAL A 261 -16.28 19.95 -9.53
N SER A 262 -15.81 20.49 -10.67
CA SER A 262 -15.96 21.92 -10.98
C SER A 262 -17.44 22.31 -11.13
N ARG A 263 -18.24 21.50 -11.82
CA ARG A 263 -19.70 21.70 -11.94
C ARG A 263 -20.38 21.70 -10.58
N LEU A 264 -20.03 20.76 -9.69
CA LEU A 264 -20.61 20.71 -8.34
C LEU A 264 -20.25 21.96 -7.52
N ILE A 265 -19.03 22.47 -7.66
CA ILE A 265 -18.61 23.71 -6.99
C ILE A 265 -19.33 24.93 -7.57
N GLU A 266 -19.55 24.96 -8.88
CA GLU A 266 -20.35 26.00 -9.54
C GLU A 266 -21.82 25.95 -9.10
N ALA A 267 -22.41 24.75 -9.00
CA ALA A 267 -23.74 24.54 -8.44
C ALA A 267 -23.82 25.01 -6.98
N CYS A 268 -22.76 24.80 -6.18
CA CYS A 268 -22.70 25.34 -4.81
C CYS A 268 -22.62 26.88 -4.74
N ARG A 269 -22.21 27.54 -5.84
CA ARG A 269 -22.18 29.01 -5.96
C ARG A 269 -23.53 29.59 -6.40
N SER A 270 -24.37 28.79 -7.06
CA SER A 270 -25.74 29.15 -7.41
C SER A 270 -26.60 29.38 -6.15
N GLU A 271 -27.68 30.16 -6.27
CA GLU A 271 -28.61 30.42 -5.16
C GLU A 271 -29.77 29.41 -5.11
N THR A 272 -29.76 28.43 -6.00
CA THR A 272 -30.84 27.48 -6.26
C THR A 272 -30.52 26.15 -5.60
N PHE A 273 -31.36 25.73 -4.65
CA PHE A 273 -31.18 24.44 -3.97
C PHE A 273 -31.46 23.25 -4.91
N ASP A 274 -32.41 23.43 -5.83
CA ASP A 274 -32.84 22.38 -6.75
C ASP A 274 -31.73 22.01 -7.74
N GLU A 275 -31.01 23.00 -8.30
CA GLU A 275 -29.85 22.76 -9.20
C GLU A 275 -28.73 21.96 -8.50
N MET A 276 -28.43 22.28 -7.24
CA MET A 276 -27.46 21.52 -6.44
C MET A 276 -27.93 20.08 -6.20
N LYS A 277 -29.22 19.90 -5.92
CA LYS A 277 -29.79 18.57 -5.67
C LYS A 277 -29.77 17.72 -6.94
N GLU A 278 -30.09 18.29 -8.09
CA GLU A 278 -30.05 17.62 -9.40
C GLU A 278 -28.63 17.14 -9.72
N GLU A 279 -27.62 18.01 -9.60
CA GLU A 279 -26.22 17.65 -9.82
C GLU A 279 -25.75 16.51 -8.88
N ILE A 280 -26.12 16.56 -7.59
CA ILE A 280 -25.80 15.47 -6.65
C ILE A 280 -26.48 14.16 -7.07
N THR A 281 -27.75 14.21 -7.49
CA THR A 281 -28.46 13.01 -7.95
C THR A 281 -27.87 12.43 -9.24
N GLU A 282 -27.40 13.28 -10.16
CA GLU A 282 -26.69 12.83 -11.36
C GLU A 282 -25.37 12.15 -11.00
N ILE A 283 -24.60 12.73 -10.09
CA ILE A 283 -23.32 12.16 -9.65
C ILE A 283 -23.52 10.81 -8.97
N GLN A 284 -24.58 10.64 -8.20
CA GLN A 284 -24.96 9.35 -7.63
C GLN A 284 -25.42 8.35 -8.67
N ALA A 285 -26.16 8.80 -9.70
CA ALA A 285 -26.54 7.94 -10.81
C ALA A 285 -25.32 7.45 -11.61
N MET A 286 -24.24 8.21 -11.65
CA MET A 286 -22.94 7.78 -12.20
C MET A 286 -22.19 6.78 -11.30
N GLY A 287 -22.62 6.58 -10.06
CA GLY A 287 -22.07 5.57 -9.15
C GLY A 287 -20.71 5.93 -8.54
N TYR A 288 -20.36 7.21 -8.46
CA TYR A 288 -19.11 7.64 -7.84
C TYR A 288 -19.16 7.51 -6.31
N GLN A 289 -18.04 7.10 -5.71
CA GLN A 289 -17.92 6.97 -4.26
C GLN A 289 -17.90 8.34 -3.58
N CYS A 290 -18.76 8.53 -2.58
CA CYS A 290 -18.87 9.79 -1.85
C CYS A 290 -17.60 10.18 -1.09
N SER A 291 -16.87 9.20 -0.54
CA SER A 291 -15.57 9.42 0.11
C SER A 291 -14.55 10.02 -0.86
N GLN A 292 -14.46 9.48 -2.08
CA GLN A 292 -13.55 9.97 -3.11
C GLN A 292 -13.91 11.40 -3.53
N MET A 293 -15.20 11.73 -3.60
CA MET A 293 -15.66 13.09 -3.86
C MET A 293 -15.33 14.06 -2.73
N LEU A 294 -15.50 13.62 -1.49
CA LEU A 294 -15.18 14.42 -0.30
C LEU A 294 -13.70 14.83 -0.32
N GLU A 295 -12.79 13.90 -0.60
CA GLU A 295 -11.36 14.17 -0.72
C GLU A 295 -11.05 15.17 -1.84
N GLN A 296 -11.65 14.98 -3.03
CA GLN A 296 -11.42 15.86 -4.17
C GLN A 296 -11.99 17.27 -3.96
N LEU A 297 -13.18 17.37 -3.38
CA LEU A 297 -13.79 18.65 -3.02
C LEU A 297 -12.95 19.36 -1.97
N MET A 298 -12.43 18.64 -0.97
CA MET A 298 -11.54 19.21 0.03
C MET A 298 -10.27 19.77 -0.62
N MET A 299 -9.62 19.01 -1.50
CA MET A 299 -8.42 19.44 -2.23
C MET A 299 -8.69 20.62 -3.16
N ALA A 300 -9.82 20.61 -3.87
CA ALA A 300 -10.25 21.73 -4.68
C ALA A 300 -10.43 22.98 -3.82
N MET A 301 -11.22 22.90 -2.73
CA MET A 301 -11.48 23.98 -1.76
C MET A 301 -10.20 24.53 -1.14
N LEU A 302 -9.23 23.68 -0.80
CA LEU A 302 -7.91 24.10 -0.32
C LEU A 302 -7.20 25.01 -1.32
N ARG A 303 -7.23 24.67 -2.62
CA ARG A 303 -6.57 25.45 -3.68
C ARG A 303 -7.33 26.71 -4.10
N PHE A 304 -8.61 26.88 -3.75
CA PHE A 304 -9.36 28.08 -4.13
C PHE A 304 -8.75 29.35 -3.51
N PRO A 305 -8.30 30.32 -4.34
CA PRO A 305 -7.56 31.50 -3.88
C PRO A 305 -8.46 32.65 -3.37
N ASN A 306 -9.79 32.49 -3.39
CA ASN A 306 -10.74 33.61 -3.23
C ASN A 306 -11.70 33.49 -2.03
N LEU A 307 -11.39 32.64 -1.04
CA LEU A 307 -12.21 32.43 0.16
C LEU A 307 -11.56 33.03 1.40
N GLN A 308 -12.37 33.58 2.31
CA GLN A 308 -11.89 34.09 3.59
C GLN A 308 -11.30 32.97 4.46
N ASN A 309 -10.19 33.28 5.15
CA ASN A 309 -9.44 32.28 5.91
C ASN A 309 -10.26 31.61 7.03
N ILE A 310 -11.12 32.35 7.74
CA ILE A 310 -11.88 31.80 8.89
C ILE A 310 -13.02 30.88 8.44
N PRO A 311 -13.96 31.30 7.55
CA PRO A 311 -15.00 30.40 7.04
C PRO A 311 -14.42 29.19 6.30
N LYS A 312 -13.34 29.38 5.54
CA LYS A 312 -12.62 28.29 4.85
C LYS A 312 -12.03 27.29 5.85
N ALA A 313 -11.42 27.77 6.94
CA ALA A 313 -10.89 26.91 7.99
C ALA A 313 -11.99 26.13 8.73
N VAL A 314 -13.13 26.76 9.03
CA VAL A 314 -14.26 26.06 9.67
C VAL A 314 -14.80 24.95 8.76
N LEU A 315 -14.99 25.25 7.48
CA LEU A 315 -15.45 24.26 6.51
C LEU A 315 -14.49 23.07 6.43
N LEU A 316 -13.20 23.34 6.20
CA LEU A 316 -12.17 22.31 6.02
C LEU A 316 -11.87 21.52 7.30
N CYS A 317 -11.88 22.15 8.48
CA CYS A 317 -11.47 21.50 9.73
C CYS A 317 -12.64 20.94 10.54
N VAL A 318 -13.89 21.37 10.29
CA VAL A 318 -15.06 20.94 11.06
C VAL A 318 -16.04 20.18 10.15
N THR A 319 -16.51 20.81 9.07
CA THR A 319 -17.58 20.23 8.25
C THR A 319 -17.10 19.00 7.49
N PHE A 320 -15.97 19.08 6.79
CA PHE A 320 -15.39 17.95 6.05
C PHE A 320 -15.12 16.73 6.96
N PRO A 321 -14.39 16.85 8.09
CA PRO A 321 -14.14 15.71 8.98
C PRO A 321 -15.40 15.15 9.65
N THR A 322 -16.39 15.99 9.99
CA THR A 322 -17.65 15.52 10.56
C THR A 322 -18.41 14.65 9.55
N ILE A 323 -18.38 15.03 8.27
CA ILE A 323 -19.02 14.27 7.19
C ILE A 323 -18.25 12.99 6.89
N ASP A 324 -16.92 13.05 6.86
CA ASP A 324 -16.06 11.87 6.70
C ASP A 324 -16.31 10.81 7.79
N GLN A 325 -16.40 11.27 9.05
CA GLN A 325 -16.75 10.40 10.17
C GLN A 325 -18.13 9.76 9.98
N ARG A 326 -19.15 10.54 9.60
CA ARG A 326 -20.52 10.03 9.40
C ARG A 326 -20.60 9.03 8.24
N LEU A 327 -19.87 9.27 7.15
CA LEU A 327 -19.77 8.32 6.04
C LEU A 327 -19.12 7.02 6.50
N THR A 328 -18.08 7.11 7.32
CA THR A 328 -17.40 5.93 7.91
C THR A 328 -18.32 5.14 8.86
N GLU A 329 -19.23 5.83 9.56
CA GLU A 329 -20.25 5.22 10.43
C GLU A 329 -21.46 4.63 9.65
N GLY A 330 -21.50 4.80 8.32
CA GLY A 330 -22.55 4.25 7.46
C GLY A 330 -23.78 5.15 7.30
N ALA A 331 -23.63 6.46 7.43
CA ALA A 331 -24.70 7.41 7.15
C ALA A 331 -25.08 7.47 5.66
N ASP A 332 -26.26 7.99 5.35
CA ASP A 332 -26.73 8.17 3.97
C ASP A 332 -25.83 9.13 3.18
N GLU A 333 -25.27 8.61 2.10
CA GLU A 333 -24.34 9.29 1.20
C GLU A 333 -24.92 10.58 0.61
N THR A 334 -26.19 10.55 0.18
CA THR A 334 -26.88 11.68 -0.46
C THR A 334 -27.04 12.85 0.50
N LEU A 335 -27.55 12.55 1.70
CA LEU A 335 -27.80 13.57 2.71
C LEU A 335 -26.50 14.18 3.22
N GLN A 336 -25.44 13.38 3.36
CA GLN A 336 -24.13 13.90 3.75
C GLN A 336 -23.53 14.82 2.69
N LEU A 337 -23.57 14.45 1.41
CA LEU A 337 -23.09 15.32 0.33
C LEU A 337 -23.89 16.60 0.22
N LEU A 338 -25.21 16.52 0.35
CA LEU A 338 -26.08 17.69 0.33
C LEU A 338 -25.78 18.62 1.51
N SER A 339 -25.57 18.05 2.70
CA SER A 339 -25.13 18.82 3.88
C SER A 339 -23.76 19.48 3.66
N LEU A 340 -22.82 18.81 2.97
CA LEU A 340 -21.52 19.38 2.62
C LEU A 340 -21.68 20.57 1.68
N CYS A 341 -22.45 20.40 0.60
CA CYS A 341 -22.67 21.42 -0.41
C CYS A 341 -23.37 22.66 0.18
N MET A 342 -24.30 22.46 1.12
CA MET A 342 -24.90 23.55 1.90
C MET A 342 -23.88 24.29 2.76
N GLY A 343 -22.97 23.58 3.42
CA GLY A 343 -21.88 24.21 4.19
C GLY A 343 -20.91 25.00 3.30
N ILE A 344 -20.56 24.47 2.13
CA ILE A 344 -19.75 25.15 1.11
C ILE A 344 -20.45 26.45 0.65
N ARG A 345 -21.76 26.37 0.40
CA ARG A 345 -22.58 27.50 -0.03
C ARG A 345 -22.64 28.60 1.04
N GLU A 346 -22.79 28.25 2.31
CA GLU A 346 -22.79 29.24 3.40
C GLU A 346 -21.48 30.03 3.45
N VAL A 347 -20.35 29.36 3.19
CA VAL A 347 -19.03 30.00 3.11
C VAL A 347 -18.95 30.95 1.92
N PHE A 348 -19.47 30.56 0.75
CA PHE A 348 -19.52 31.46 -0.41
C PHE A 348 -20.45 32.66 -0.19
N ALA A 349 -21.59 32.48 0.48
CA ALA A 349 -22.52 33.56 0.80
C ALA A 349 -21.88 34.59 1.75
N LYS A 350 -21.22 34.13 2.82
CA LYS A 350 -20.48 35.00 3.75
C LYS A 350 -19.35 35.77 3.05
N SER A 351 -18.68 35.16 2.07
CA SER A 351 -17.63 35.83 1.29
C SER A 351 -18.17 36.88 0.31
N LYS A 352 -19.41 36.75 -0.18
CA LYS A 352 -20.06 37.77 -1.03
C LYS A 352 -20.52 38.99 -0.21
N MET A 353 -21.10 38.77 0.98
CA MET A 353 -21.63 39.85 1.83
C MET A 353 -20.57 40.84 2.34
N LEU A 354 -19.30 40.43 2.44
CA LEU A 354 -18.20 41.29 2.90
C LEU A 354 -17.48 42.04 1.76
N ARG A 355 -17.87 41.82 0.50
CA ARG A 355 -17.35 42.55 -0.68
C ARG A 355 -18.28 43.69 -1.14
N GLN A 356 -19.50 43.76 -0.59
CA GLN A 356 -20.41 44.89 -0.67
C GLN A 356 -20.25 45.73 0.58
#